data_AF-A0A1X7UWE5-F1
#
_entry.id   AF-A0A1X7UWE5-F1
#
_cell.length_a   1.000
_cell.length_b   1.000
_cell.length_c   1.000
_cell.angle_alpha   90.00
_cell.angle_beta   90.00
_cell.angle_gamma   90.00
#
_symmetry.space_group_name_H-M   'P 1'
#
loop_
_entity.id
_entity.type
_entity.pdbx_description
1 polymer ?
#
loop_
_entity_poly.entity_id
_entity_poly.type
_entity_poly.pdbx_seq_one_letter_code
_entity_poly.pdbx_strand_id
1 'polypeptide(L)'
;MKSNILFFCFCAVYLAAASLASDHEEDHQNDVTSCSIGPQKNFRGFFKTHVTMEDSGNRSLVSLLTCLSCEKKYNNTVVAFLCPYHYGAINITKENIMKGGCESFSRTGELCSKCNNRTSLAMSSYTLQCRQKEKCHTYHWLLFFAVEILPVTFIYIVFIIFNIRITSGYANSYILYSQFITFQLISISFHYGSRTEYSESGSIIVIVVTLMYKFCSFQLGHPASSHLCVHDSLDQLMSVALQYTSVFYALLLAFIGYVVVELHSHQFRLIVWISKPFSWCLRFRDRSVDPKTVALNTLAGFYYMAFAKLAAVSLFLLASTHVYDENGDVIDHVCFYDSSMSFMKNGHLKYAILAIAVLVFLVFGPVLLMILYSFQCFRKCLGKCRLNRPGLVILMNAFQGCYKDGVTIGHNCRWFSSYYYIARVAVFSIGVLLIDPMNVLEVHLLYLLIILVTIALILCFMPYKYMLYNKLDIFIFCYCSFILSTTSYQDLFVTPGGALDTNSPQTKYLEIIIYILIGFPLIGATLYVLEKLLGMKIRFLYRWYRRRTNRESCNQSLSLIEDTAPVPPLLRTISGISTPSLPDRMMQPDVYRFNSPGTMSPNYGSVP
;
A
#
# COMPACT_ATOMS: atom_id res chain seq x y z
N MET A 1 28.68 -6.88 3.80
CA MET A 1 28.27 -6.32 5.12
C MET A 1 28.36 -4.79 5.20
N LYS A 2 29.09 -4.10 4.29
CA LYS A 2 29.19 -2.61 4.28
C LYS A 2 27.99 -1.85 3.69
N SER A 3 27.07 -2.51 2.96
CA SER A 3 25.95 -1.85 2.28
C SER A 3 24.68 -1.66 3.12
N ASN A 4 24.58 -2.27 4.31
CA ASN A 4 23.38 -2.15 5.16
C ASN A 4 23.47 -0.99 6.18
N ILE A 5 24.64 -0.34 6.30
CA ILE A 5 24.86 0.76 7.26
C ILE A 5 24.39 2.10 6.69
N LEU A 6 24.44 2.29 5.36
CA LEU A 6 24.03 3.56 4.74
C LEU A 6 22.54 3.87 4.95
N PHE A 7 21.67 2.84 5.00
CA PHE A 7 20.23 3.03 5.12
C PHE A 7 19.78 3.34 6.56
N PHE A 8 20.47 2.81 7.57
CA PHE A 8 20.22 3.18 8.98
C PHE A 8 20.74 4.59 9.31
N CYS A 9 21.78 5.06 8.63
CA CYS A 9 22.25 6.45 8.78
C CYS A 9 21.20 7.48 8.33
N PHE A 10 20.42 7.24 7.27
CA PHE A 10 19.41 8.21 6.82
C PHE A 10 18.29 8.45 7.85
N CYS A 11 17.84 7.41 8.57
CA CYS A 11 16.87 7.57 9.67
C CYS A 11 17.49 8.20 10.93
N ALA A 12 18.74 7.86 11.25
CA ALA A 12 19.43 8.39 12.44
C ALA A 12 19.85 9.86 12.29
N VAL A 13 20.23 10.29 11.09
CA VAL A 13 20.58 11.69 10.78
C VAL A 13 19.37 12.61 10.92
N TYR A 14 18.17 12.14 10.56
CA TYR A 14 16.94 12.93 10.70
C TYR A 14 16.44 13.02 12.15
N LEU A 15 16.55 11.93 12.94
CA LEU A 15 16.26 11.94 14.38
C LEU A 15 17.23 12.85 15.17
N ALA A 16 18.48 12.97 14.71
CA ALA A 16 19.46 13.89 15.30
C ALA A 16 19.23 15.36 14.88
N ALA A 17 18.76 15.61 13.65
CA ALA A 17 18.42 16.97 13.19
C ALA A 17 17.18 17.54 13.90
N ALA A 18 16.23 16.68 14.31
CA ALA A 18 15.03 17.11 15.02
C ALA A 18 15.25 17.43 16.52
N SER A 19 16.40 17.10 17.12
CA SER A 19 16.66 17.36 18.55
C SER A 19 17.42 18.66 18.84
N LEU A 20 17.59 19.53 17.84
CA LEU A 20 18.29 20.82 17.93
C LEU A 20 17.37 21.96 17.45
N ALA A 21 16.31 22.25 18.19
CA ALA A 21 15.46 23.43 17.93
C ALA A 21 14.95 24.04 19.24
N SER A 22 15.82 24.91 19.77
CA SER A 22 15.65 26.07 20.66
C SER A 22 14.32 26.27 21.38
N ASP A 23 14.46 26.49 22.69
CA ASP A 23 13.51 27.24 23.52
C ASP A 23 13.46 28.70 23.06
N HIS A 24 12.26 29.28 23.00
CA HIS A 24 12.10 30.74 22.98
C HIS A 24 10.81 31.16 23.68
N GLU A 25 10.99 32.24 24.43
CA GLU A 25 10.12 32.92 25.40
C GLU A 25 8.94 33.64 24.74
N GLU A 26 7.77 33.59 25.38
CA GLU A 26 6.55 34.31 24.96
C GLU A 26 6.62 35.77 25.42
N ASP A 27 6.34 36.72 24.53
CA ASP A 27 6.26 38.14 24.87
C ASP A 27 5.01 38.83 24.28
N HIS A 28 4.63 39.92 24.95
CA HIS A 28 3.27 40.45 25.06
C HIS A 28 2.58 41.05 23.80
N GLN A 29 1.25 40.97 23.86
CA GLN A 29 0.22 41.28 22.87
C GLN A 29 -0.04 42.79 22.69
N ASN A 30 0.11 43.31 21.46
CA ASN A 30 -0.44 44.59 21.01
C ASN A 30 -1.34 44.36 19.79
N ASP A 31 -2.58 44.86 19.82
CA ASP A 31 -3.55 44.75 18.73
C ASP A 31 -3.18 45.66 17.55
N VAL A 32 -2.51 45.09 16.54
CA VAL A 32 -2.28 45.72 15.24
C VAL A 32 -3.13 44.99 14.19
N THR A 33 -4.10 45.69 13.62
CA THR A 33 -5.15 45.12 12.75
C THR A 33 -4.85 45.19 11.25
N SER A 34 -3.61 45.42 10.82
CA SER A 34 -3.30 45.51 9.38
C SER A 34 -1.98 44.85 9.03
N CYS A 35 -2.04 43.64 8.45
CA CYS A 35 -0.93 43.07 7.70
C CYS A 35 -0.80 43.85 6.39
N SER A 36 0.11 44.82 6.35
CA SER A 36 0.42 45.55 5.13
C SER A 36 1.57 44.86 4.39
N ILE A 37 1.28 44.23 3.24
CA ILE A 37 2.34 43.85 2.31
C ILE A 37 2.95 45.15 1.80
N GLY A 38 4.20 45.42 2.21
CA GLY A 38 4.90 46.64 1.84
C GLY A 38 4.88 46.82 0.31
N PRO A 39 4.44 47.97 -0.23
CA PRO A 39 4.13 48.14 -1.66
C PRO A 39 5.30 48.02 -2.63
N GLN A 40 6.53 47.82 -2.15
CA GLN A 40 7.75 47.80 -2.96
C GLN A 40 8.89 46.94 -2.38
N LYS A 41 8.59 45.90 -1.61
CA LYS A 41 9.65 44.93 -1.31
C LYS A 41 9.91 44.11 -2.57
N ASN A 42 11.03 44.40 -3.25
CA ASN A 42 11.60 43.51 -4.24
C ASN A 42 11.88 42.17 -3.52
N PHE A 43 10.96 41.22 -3.65
CA PHE A 43 11.17 39.86 -3.17
C PHE A 43 12.48 39.35 -3.78
N ARG A 44 13.48 39.09 -2.94
CA ARG A 44 14.75 38.49 -3.35
C ARG A 44 14.70 36.99 -3.06
N GLY A 45 15.45 36.22 -3.85
CA GLY A 45 15.61 34.79 -3.61
C GLY A 45 14.32 33.97 -3.77
N PHE A 46 14.04 33.14 -2.78
CA PHE A 46 13.01 32.08 -2.79
C PHE A 46 11.58 32.62 -3.02
N PHE A 47 11.21 33.78 -2.46
CA PHE A 47 9.88 34.35 -2.72
C PHE A 47 9.65 34.69 -4.20
N LYS A 48 10.70 35.09 -4.93
CA LYS A 48 10.60 35.48 -6.34
C LYS A 48 10.31 34.28 -7.25
N THR A 49 10.74 33.08 -6.88
CA THR A 49 10.47 31.87 -7.67
C THR A 49 9.06 31.32 -7.44
N HIS A 50 8.45 31.59 -6.28
CA HIS A 50 7.14 31.04 -5.92
C HIS A 50 5.97 32.02 -6.02
N VAL A 51 6.26 33.32 -5.99
CA VAL A 51 5.28 34.39 -6.20
C VAL A 51 5.76 35.23 -7.38
N THR A 52 5.25 34.94 -8.57
CA THR A 52 5.49 35.80 -9.73
C THR A 52 4.48 36.93 -9.70
N MET A 53 4.97 38.13 -9.36
CA MET A 53 4.22 39.36 -9.57
C MET A 53 4.40 39.79 -11.03
N GLU A 54 3.29 39.93 -11.74
CA GLU A 54 3.30 40.43 -13.12
C GLU A 54 3.23 41.96 -13.08
N ASP A 55 4.25 42.65 -13.61
CA ASP A 55 4.41 44.12 -13.51
C ASP A 55 3.26 44.93 -14.15
N SER A 56 2.39 44.29 -14.94
CA SER A 56 1.35 44.94 -15.74
C SER A 56 -0.05 44.99 -15.09
N GLY A 57 -0.23 44.49 -13.87
CA GLY A 57 -1.52 44.56 -13.18
C GLY A 57 -1.46 44.14 -11.71
N ASN A 58 -2.46 44.51 -10.91
CA ASN A 58 -2.60 44.16 -9.48
C ASN A 58 -2.83 42.64 -9.22
N ARG A 59 -2.18 41.77 -9.99
CA ARG A 59 -2.35 40.32 -10.01
C ARG A 59 -1.02 39.65 -9.70
N SER A 60 -1.05 38.71 -8.78
CA SER A 60 0.09 37.87 -8.43
C SER A 60 -0.31 36.43 -8.62
N LEU A 61 0.53 35.67 -9.34
CA LEU A 61 0.38 34.24 -9.48
C LEU A 61 1.17 33.58 -8.35
N VAL A 62 0.46 32.86 -7.51
CA VAL A 62 1.05 32.06 -6.45
C VAL A 62 1.21 30.64 -6.97
N SER A 63 2.42 30.10 -6.79
CA SER A 63 2.75 28.75 -7.21
C SER A 63 1.84 27.71 -6.56
N LEU A 64 1.66 26.59 -7.26
CA LEU A 64 0.93 25.43 -6.77
C LEU A 64 1.48 24.97 -5.41
N LEU A 65 0.59 24.50 -4.54
CA LEU A 65 0.93 24.03 -3.19
C LEU A 65 1.55 25.10 -2.28
N THR A 66 1.49 26.39 -2.61
CA THR A 66 1.96 27.46 -1.71
C THR A 66 0.78 28.05 -0.96
N CYS A 67 0.86 28.16 0.37
CA CYS A 67 -0.10 28.93 1.17
C CYS A 67 0.52 30.23 1.64
N LEU A 68 -0.29 31.28 1.60
CA LEU A 68 -0.01 32.56 2.24
C LEU A 68 -0.99 32.75 3.39
N SER A 69 -0.50 33.26 4.50
CA SER A 69 -1.37 33.72 5.59
C SER A 69 -0.78 34.96 6.23
N CYS A 70 -1.66 35.79 6.77
CA CYS A 70 -1.30 36.96 7.54
C CYS A 70 -1.35 36.57 9.02
N GLU A 71 -0.18 36.42 9.63
CA GLU A 71 -0.10 35.92 11.00
C GLU A 71 0.16 37.04 12.00
N LYS A 72 -0.73 37.15 12.99
CA LYS A 72 -0.63 38.15 14.05
C LYS A 72 0.64 37.98 14.89
N LYS A 73 1.10 36.74 15.09
CA LYS A 73 2.28 36.42 15.89
C LYS A 73 3.54 37.09 15.35
N TYR A 74 3.67 37.19 14.04
CA TYR A 74 4.85 37.76 13.38
C TYR A 74 4.61 39.17 12.84
N ASN A 75 3.38 39.69 12.90
CA ASN A 75 2.95 40.93 12.23
C ASN A 75 3.30 41.00 10.73
N ASN A 76 3.58 39.86 10.11
CA ASN A 76 4.13 39.74 8.77
C ASN A 76 3.35 38.69 7.96
N THR A 77 3.49 38.77 6.64
CA THR A 77 2.98 37.72 5.75
C THR A 77 3.89 36.50 5.85
N VAL A 78 3.31 35.35 6.20
CA VAL A 78 4.04 34.08 6.24
C VAL A 78 3.67 33.23 5.03
N VAL A 79 4.65 32.53 4.50
CA VAL A 79 4.49 31.60 3.39
C VAL A 79 4.91 30.23 3.83
N ALA A 80 4.02 29.26 3.71
CA ALA A 80 4.40 27.86 3.78
C ALA A 80 4.45 27.26 2.40
N PHE A 81 5.50 26.49 2.22
CA PHE A 81 5.63 25.61 1.10
C PHE A 81 4.74 24.38 1.33
N LEU A 82 4.24 23.72 0.29
CA LEU A 82 3.55 22.44 0.44
C LEU A 82 2.23 22.47 1.27
N CYS A 83 1.20 23.08 0.73
CA CYS A 83 -0.15 23.00 1.27
C CYS A 83 -0.98 21.92 0.56
N PRO A 84 -1.46 20.88 1.27
CA PRO A 84 -2.20 19.79 0.64
C PRO A 84 -3.59 20.18 0.12
N TYR A 85 -4.00 21.43 0.30
CA TYR A 85 -5.35 21.92 0.03
C TYR A 85 -5.49 22.71 -1.27
N HIS A 86 -4.39 23.06 -1.93
CA HIS A 86 -4.36 24.02 -3.02
C HIS A 86 -4.27 23.32 -4.38
N TYR A 87 -5.25 23.58 -5.26
CA TYR A 87 -5.41 22.89 -6.55
C TYR A 87 -5.49 23.90 -7.71
N GLY A 88 -4.36 24.25 -8.29
CA GLY A 88 -4.26 25.21 -9.38
C GLY A 88 -3.73 26.58 -8.93
N ALA A 89 -2.98 27.26 -9.79
CA ALA A 89 -2.51 28.62 -9.52
C ALA A 89 -3.70 29.55 -9.26
N ILE A 90 -3.68 30.27 -8.13
CA ILE A 90 -4.68 31.29 -7.86
C ILE A 90 -4.16 32.62 -8.38
N ASN A 91 -5.02 33.31 -9.11
CA ASN A 91 -4.82 34.71 -9.42
C ASN A 91 -5.25 35.54 -8.21
N ILE A 92 -4.29 35.90 -7.35
CA ILE A 92 -4.60 36.65 -6.13
C ILE A 92 -4.51 38.14 -6.44
N THR A 93 -5.61 38.87 -6.23
CA THR A 93 -5.62 40.33 -6.20
C THR A 93 -5.10 40.82 -4.87
N LYS A 94 -4.47 42.01 -4.80
CA LYS A 94 -3.96 42.57 -3.53
C LYS A 94 -4.98 42.53 -2.38
N GLU A 95 -6.25 42.79 -2.67
CA GLU A 95 -7.35 42.72 -1.69
C GLU A 95 -7.59 41.30 -1.17
N ASN A 96 -7.49 40.28 -2.03
CA ASN A 96 -7.60 38.87 -1.64
C ASN A 96 -6.37 38.38 -0.86
N ILE A 97 -5.19 38.98 -1.07
CA ILE A 97 -4.02 38.66 -0.23
C ILE A 97 -4.26 39.13 1.20
N MET A 98 -4.87 40.30 1.40
CA MET A 98 -5.20 40.79 2.75
C MET A 98 -6.26 39.93 3.46
N LYS A 99 -7.15 39.27 2.72
CA LYS A 99 -8.08 38.25 3.25
C LYS A 99 -7.45 36.85 3.35
N GLY A 100 -6.15 36.72 3.09
CA GLY A 100 -5.35 35.51 3.30
C GLY A 100 -5.54 34.41 2.25
N GLY A 101 -6.19 34.67 1.10
CA GLY A 101 -6.36 33.68 0.01
C GLY A 101 -7.18 32.41 0.35
N CYS A 102 -7.36 32.07 1.62
CA CYS A 102 -7.99 30.84 2.11
C CYS A 102 -9.49 30.75 1.85
N GLU A 103 -10.17 31.91 1.70
CA GLU A 103 -11.62 31.95 1.46
C GLU A 103 -12.01 31.20 0.18
N SER A 104 -11.16 31.24 -0.85
CA SER A 104 -11.36 30.51 -2.11
C SER A 104 -11.46 28.98 -1.92
N PHE A 105 -10.88 28.46 -0.85
CA PHE A 105 -10.90 27.04 -0.48
C PHE A 105 -11.87 26.73 0.65
N SER A 106 -12.70 27.70 1.05
CA SER A 106 -13.56 27.59 2.23
C SER A 106 -12.76 27.21 3.49
N ARG A 107 -11.57 27.80 3.63
CA ARG A 107 -10.63 27.57 4.74
C ARG A 107 -10.31 28.88 5.47
N THR A 108 -9.84 28.74 6.70
CA THR A 108 -9.46 29.81 7.64
C THR A 108 -8.29 29.35 8.51
N GLY A 109 -7.75 30.23 9.34
CA GLY A 109 -6.63 29.94 10.22
C GLY A 109 -5.26 30.11 9.56
N GLU A 110 -4.22 29.93 10.36
CA GLU A 110 -2.82 30.00 9.93
C GLU A 110 -2.59 29.07 8.75
N LEU A 111 -2.06 29.60 7.65
CA LEU A 111 -1.78 28.89 6.39
C LEU A 111 -2.96 28.03 5.89
N CYS A 112 -4.19 28.52 6.10
CA CYS A 112 -5.43 27.85 5.69
C CYS A 112 -5.64 26.47 6.33
N SER A 113 -5.07 26.22 7.52
CA SER A 113 -5.12 24.92 8.21
C SER A 113 -6.50 24.48 8.66
N LYS A 114 -7.52 25.34 8.74
CA LYS A 114 -8.86 24.96 9.25
C LYS A 114 -9.94 25.16 8.20
N CYS A 115 -10.93 24.27 8.14
CA CYS A 115 -12.13 24.54 7.35
C CYS A 115 -12.90 25.73 7.97
N ASN A 116 -13.57 26.52 7.14
CA ASN A 116 -14.46 27.59 7.62
C ASN A 116 -15.62 27.00 8.45
N ASN A 117 -16.24 27.80 9.32
CA ASN A 117 -17.34 27.39 10.19
C ASN A 117 -18.56 26.79 9.45
N ARG A 118 -18.72 27.06 8.14
CA ARG A 118 -19.78 26.52 7.28
C ARG A 118 -19.40 25.21 6.58
N THR A 119 -18.13 24.81 6.65
CA THR A 119 -17.59 23.62 6.00
C THR A 119 -16.97 22.66 7.03
N SER A 120 -16.92 21.38 6.68
CA SER A 120 -16.28 20.33 7.46
C SER A 120 -15.29 19.57 6.59
N LEU A 121 -14.39 18.83 7.22
CA LEU A 121 -13.35 18.08 6.54
C LEU A 121 -13.93 16.81 5.90
N ALA A 122 -13.52 16.49 4.67
CA ALA A 122 -13.82 15.21 4.05
C ALA A 122 -13.05 14.05 4.72
N MET A 123 -13.70 12.91 4.90
CA MET A 123 -13.11 11.69 5.46
C MET A 123 -12.16 11.05 4.47
N SER A 124 -10.92 10.79 4.88
CA SER A 124 -9.97 10.01 4.08
C SER A 124 -9.79 10.63 2.68
N SER A 125 -9.38 11.90 2.65
CA SER A 125 -8.74 12.50 1.48
C SER A 125 -7.30 12.90 1.84
N TYR A 126 -6.31 12.52 1.04
CA TYR A 126 -4.93 13.00 1.21
C TYR A 126 -4.83 14.51 1.06
N THR A 127 -5.83 15.10 0.42
CA THR A 127 -5.87 16.50 0.03
C THR A 127 -6.83 17.32 0.90
N LEU A 128 -7.45 16.68 1.90
CA LEU A 128 -8.20 17.31 2.99
C LEU A 128 -9.24 18.37 2.53
N GLN A 129 -10.01 18.05 1.49
CA GLN A 129 -11.04 18.96 0.96
C GLN A 129 -12.08 19.33 2.02
N CYS A 130 -12.48 20.60 2.05
CA CYS A 130 -13.59 21.07 2.88
C CYS A 130 -14.92 20.97 2.11
N ARG A 131 -15.96 20.44 2.76
CA ARG A 131 -17.32 20.23 2.22
C ARG A 131 -18.34 21.02 3.04
N GLN A 132 -19.43 21.47 2.44
CA GLN A 132 -20.49 22.18 3.15
C GLN A 132 -21.13 21.30 4.25
N LYS A 133 -21.27 21.84 5.47
CA LYS A 133 -21.81 21.12 6.63
C LYS A 133 -23.25 20.63 6.43
N GLU A 134 -24.04 21.32 5.62
CA GLU A 134 -25.43 20.93 5.29
C GLU A 134 -25.50 19.55 4.62
N LYS A 135 -24.43 19.13 3.95
CA LYS A 135 -24.33 17.81 3.29
C LYS A 135 -23.77 16.73 4.21
N CYS A 136 -23.46 17.06 5.45
CA CYS A 136 -22.74 16.19 6.38
C CYS A 136 -23.69 15.66 7.44
N HIS A 137 -23.97 14.36 7.40
CA HIS A 137 -24.87 13.70 8.33
C HIS A 137 -24.11 12.89 9.38
N THR A 138 -24.67 12.75 10.58
CA THR A 138 -24.06 12.01 11.70
C THR A 138 -23.75 10.54 11.35
N TYR A 139 -24.53 9.91 10.47
CA TYR A 139 -24.30 8.53 10.03
C TYR A 139 -23.09 8.36 9.09
N HIS A 140 -22.49 9.44 8.59
CA HIS A 140 -21.31 9.38 7.72
C HIS A 140 -20.13 8.68 8.41
N TRP A 141 -20.03 8.79 9.74
CA TRP A 141 -19.03 8.07 10.53
C TRP A 141 -19.19 6.55 10.46
N LEU A 142 -20.41 6.03 10.61
CA LEU A 142 -20.69 4.61 10.45
C LEU A 142 -20.48 4.15 9.01
N LEU A 143 -20.89 4.97 8.04
CA LEU A 143 -20.72 4.69 6.62
C LEU A 143 -19.24 4.61 6.24
N PHE A 144 -18.39 5.45 6.82
CA PHE A 144 -16.94 5.40 6.61
C PHE A 144 -16.36 4.06 7.04
N PHE A 145 -16.69 3.58 8.24
CA PHE A 145 -16.25 2.25 8.67
C PHE A 145 -16.80 1.16 7.75
N ALA A 146 -18.07 1.22 7.35
CA ALA A 146 -18.63 0.24 6.43
C ALA A 146 -17.87 0.23 5.09
N VAL A 147 -17.58 1.40 4.51
CA VAL A 147 -16.86 1.57 3.25
C VAL A 147 -15.41 1.08 3.33
N GLU A 148 -14.73 1.25 4.47
CA GLU A 148 -13.36 0.79 4.66
C GLU A 148 -13.27 -0.69 5.07
N ILE A 149 -14.20 -1.19 5.89
CA ILE A 149 -14.18 -2.54 6.48
C ILE A 149 -14.78 -3.60 5.54
N LEU A 150 -15.91 -3.31 4.87
CA LEU A 150 -16.60 -4.30 4.05
C LEU A 150 -15.75 -4.80 2.87
N PRO A 151 -15.07 -3.93 2.09
CA PRO A 151 -14.22 -4.39 0.99
C PRO A 151 -13.03 -5.23 1.48
N VAL A 152 -12.41 -4.83 2.60
CA VAL A 152 -11.31 -5.60 3.21
C VAL A 152 -11.78 -6.99 3.65
N THR A 153 -12.96 -7.06 4.27
CA THR A 153 -13.57 -8.33 4.71
C THR A 153 -13.89 -9.22 3.51
N PHE A 154 -14.43 -8.64 2.44
CA PHE A 154 -14.72 -9.35 1.19
C PHE A 154 -13.44 -9.93 0.57
N ILE A 155 -12.38 -9.13 0.45
CA ILE A 155 -11.07 -9.58 -0.06
C ILE A 155 -10.52 -10.71 0.81
N TYR A 156 -10.66 -10.61 2.14
CA TYR A 156 -10.21 -11.64 3.06
C TYR A 156 -10.91 -12.98 2.82
N ILE A 157 -12.24 -12.94 2.66
CA ILE A 157 -13.03 -14.13 2.32
C ILE A 157 -12.56 -14.72 0.99
N VAL A 158 -12.35 -13.89 -0.04
CA VAL A 158 -11.82 -14.31 -1.34
C VAL A 158 -10.44 -14.98 -1.19
N PHE A 159 -9.53 -14.41 -0.40
CA PHE A 159 -8.17 -14.97 -0.23
C PHE A 159 -8.19 -16.33 0.45
N ILE A 160 -9.05 -16.51 1.47
CA ILE A 160 -9.19 -17.78 2.19
C ILE A 160 -9.84 -18.85 1.29
N ILE A 161 -10.91 -18.49 0.57
CA ILE A 161 -11.64 -19.41 -0.31
C ILE A 161 -10.74 -19.89 -1.47
N PHE A 162 -10.05 -18.96 -2.14
CA PHE A 162 -9.25 -19.25 -3.33
C PHE A 162 -7.78 -19.58 -3.02
N ASN A 163 -7.33 -19.48 -1.76
CA ASN A 163 -5.95 -19.68 -1.34
C ASN A 163 -4.96 -18.85 -2.19
N ILE A 164 -5.28 -17.56 -2.35
CA ILE A 164 -4.49 -16.66 -3.20
C ILE A 164 -3.14 -16.39 -2.54
N ARG A 165 -2.06 -16.66 -3.28
CA ARG A 165 -0.68 -16.39 -2.85
C ARG A 165 -0.14 -15.14 -3.53
N ILE A 166 -0.43 -14.00 -2.94
CA ILE A 166 0.01 -12.70 -3.46
C ILE A 166 1.52 -12.51 -3.39
N THR A 167 2.17 -13.11 -2.40
CA THR A 167 3.64 -13.07 -2.25
C THR A 167 4.37 -13.95 -3.28
N SER A 168 3.65 -14.49 -4.28
CA SER A 168 4.25 -15.23 -5.38
C SER A 168 4.95 -14.31 -6.37
N GLY A 169 5.97 -14.84 -7.06
CA GLY A 169 6.93 -14.03 -7.81
C GLY A 169 6.32 -12.98 -8.76
N TYR A 170 5.39 -13.38 -9.63
CA TYR A 170 4.81 -12.47 -10.63
C TYR A 170 3.86 -11.42 -10.03
N ALA A 171 3.16 -11.73 -8.94
CA ALA A 171 2.25 -10.79 -8.29
C ALA A 171 3.02 -9.71 -7.50
N ASN A 172 4.27 -10.03 -7.09
CA ASN A 172 5.08 -9.12 -6.31
C ASN A 172 5.46 -7.85 -7.10
N SER A 173 6.06 -8.01 -8.28
CA SER A 173 6.43 -6.88 -9.15
C SER A 173 5.22 -6.08 -9.61
N TYR A 174 4.12 -6.75 -9.98
CA TYR A 174 2.89 -6.06 -10.36
C TYR A 174 2.31 -5.18 -9.24
N ILE A 175 2.27 -5.69 -8.00
CA ILE A 175 1.74 -4.90 -6.88
C ILE A 175 2.67 -3.75 -6.53
N LEU A 176 4.00 -3.95 -6.59
CA LEU A 176 4.93 -2.83 -6.42
C LEU A 176 4.70 -1.76 -7.49
N TYR A 177 4.62 -2.16 -8.76
CA TYR A 177 4.32 -1.27 -9.87
C TYR A 177 3.00 -0.53 -9.64
N SER A 178 1.97 -1.25 -9.19
CA SER A 178 0.66 -0.68 -8.90
C SER A 178 0.70 0.36 -7.77
N GLN A 179 1.48 0.09 -6.72
CA GLN A 179 1.72 1.02 -5.62
C GLN A 179 2.49 2.25 -6.07
N PHE A 180 3.50 2.07 -6.93
CA PHE A 180 4.27 3.15 -7.52
C PHE A 180 3.37 4.06 -8.37
N ILE A 181 2.59 3.50 -9.30
CA ILE A 181 1.65 4.25 -10.13
C ILE A 181 0.58 4.94 -9.29
N THR A 182 0.04 4.28 -8.26
CA THR A 182 -0.96 4.91 -7.37
C THR A 182 -0.36 6.13 -6.68
N PHE A 183 0.88 6.03 -6.19
CA PHE A 183 1.56 7.16 -5.58
C PHE A 183 1.83 8.29 -6.58
N GLN A 184 2.24 7.95 -7.80
CA GLN A 184 2.41 8.94 -8.88
C GLN A 184 1.11 9.64 -9.22
N LEU A 185 0.00 8.91 -9.37
CA LEU A 185 -1.32 9.50 -9.62
C LEU A 185 -1.74 10.42 -8.47
N ILE A 186 -1.40 10.10 -7.22
CA ILE A 186 -1.61 10.98 -6.07
C ILE A 186 -0.74 12.24 -6.19
N SER A 187 0.55 12.12 -6.52
CA SER A 187 1.45 13.26 -6.73
C SER A 187 0.97 14.18 -7.85
N ILE A 188 0.58 13.60 -8.99
CA ILE A 188 -0.01 14.32 -10.12
C ILE A 188 -1.31 15.02 -9.68
N SER A 189 -2.16 14.36 -8.90
CA SER A 189 -3.38 14.96 -8.37
C SER A 189 -3.09 16.16 -7.44
N PHE A 190 -1.99 16.11 -6.67
CA PHE A 190 -1.51 17.25 -5.88
C PHE A 190 -1.00 18.39 -6.76
N HIS A 191 -0.22 18.09 -7.81
CA HIS A 191 0.36 19.12 -8.66
C HIS A 191 -0.64 19.79 -9.60
N TYR A 192 -1.52 19.04 -10.27
CA TYR A 192 -2.42 19.59 -11.28
C TYR A 192 -3.76 20.06 -10.73
N GLY A 193 -4.02 19.76 -9.46
CA GLY A 193 -5.30 20.06 -8.86
C GLY A 193 -6.39 19.07 -9.30
N SER A 194 -7.43 18.88 -8.47
CA SER A 194 -8.62 18.12 -8.89
C SER A 194 -9.48 18.85 -9.93
N ARG A 195 -8.89 19.80 -10.68
CA ARG A 195 -9.56 20.58 -11.73
C ARG A 195 -9.83 19.78 -12.99
N THR A 196 -9.51 18.49 -12.95
CA THR A 196 -10.13 17.49 -13.81
C THR A 196 -11.61 17.33 -13.45
N GLU A 197 -12.41 18.37 -13.73
CA GLU A 197 -13.69 18.15 -14.39
C GLU A 197 -13.37 17.43 -15.70
N TYR A 198 -13.07 16.13 -15.59
CA TYR A 198 -12.91 15.26 -16.73
C TYR A 198 -14.18 15.46 -17.57
N SER A 199 -14.01 15.81 -18.85
CA SER A 199 -15.13 15.81 -19.77
C SER A 199 -15.87 14.47 -19.61
N GLU A 200 -17.20 14.52 -19.55
CA GLU A 200 -18.05 13.42 -19.08
C GLU A 200 -17.67 12.04 -19.66
N SER A 201 -17.13 11.98 -20.89
CA SER A 201 -16.73 10.75 -21.58
C SER A 201 -15.34 10.20 -21.21
N GLY A 202 -14.36 11.03 -20.84
CA GLY A 202 -13.02 10.57 -20.41
C GLY A 202 -12.98 10.02 -18.99
N SER A 203 -14.03 10.31 -18.21
CA SER A 203 -14.09 10.01 -16.77
C SER A 203 -14.08 8.50 -16.46
N ILE A 204 -14.80 7.67 -17.22
CA ILE A 204 -15.06 6.27 -16.83
C ILE A 204 -13.78 5.43 -16.85
N ILE A 205 -12.97 5.54 -17.91
CA ILE A 205 -11.73 4.75 -18.03
C ILE A 205 -10.75 5.13 -16.92
N VAL A 206 -10.56 6.43 -16.68
CA VAL A 206 -9.68 6.93 -15.62
C VAL A 206 -10.17 6.47 -14.25
N ILE A 207 -11.47 6.51 -13.98
CA ILE A 207 -12.08 6.02 -12.74
C ILE A 207 -11.81 4.52 -12.58
N VAL A 208 -12.11 3.69 -13.59
CA VAL A 208 -11.91 2.23 -13.53
C VAL A 208 -10.44 1.90 -13.29
N VAL A 209 -9.53 2.49 -14.06
CA VAL A 209 -8.08 2.30 -13.92
C VAL A 209 -7.64 2.68 -12.50
N THR A 210 -8.02 3.87 -12.03
CA THR A 210 -7.67 4.37 -10.69
C THR A 210 -8.22 3.48 -9.58
N LEU A 211 -9.46 2.98 -9.70
CA LEU A 211 -10.06 2.07 -8.73
C LEU A 211 -9.28 0.76 -8.63
N MET A 212 -8.83 0.19 -9.75
CA MET A 212 -8.08 -1.06 -9.73
C MET A 212 -6.66 -0.87 -9.16
N TYR A 213 -6.00 0.24 -9.44
CA TYR A 213 -4.71 0.57 -8.83
C TYR A 213 -4.85 0.82 -7.32
N LYS A 214 -5.88 1.57 -6.89
CA LYS A 214 -6.22 1.76 -5.48
C LYS A 214 -6.51 0.45 -4.76
N PHE A 215 -7.15 -0.52 -5.42
CA PHE A 215 -7.37 -1.86 -4.88
C PHE A 215 -6.03 -2.56 -4.54
N CYS A 216 -5.10 -2.59 -5.49
CA CYS A 216 -3.78 -3.20 -5.30
C CYS A 216 -2.90 -2.44 -4.29
N SER A 217 -3.14 -1.15 -4.11
CA SER A 217 -2.48 -0.29 -3.11
C SER A 217 -3.17 -0.26 -1.75
N PHE A 218 -4.20 -1.09 -1.53
CA PHE A 218 -4.93 -1.19 -0.26
C PHE A 218 -5.67 0.11 0.15
N GLN A 219 -6.12 0.89 -0.84
CA GLN A 219 -6.87 2.15 -0.70
C GLN A 219 -8.34 2.01 -1.16
N LEU A 220 -9.01 0.96 -0.69
CA LEU A 220 -10.33 0.53 -1.19
C LEU A 220 -11.46 1.53 -0.88
N GLY A 221 -11.45 2.13 0.31
CA GLY A 221 -12.52 3.03 0.74
C GLY A 221 -12.37 4.46 0.24
N HIS A 222 -11.17 4.86 -0.19
CA HIS A 222 -10.82 6.23 -0.57
C HIS A 222 -11.77 6.89 -1.60
N PRO A 223 -12.20 6.21 -2.68
CA PRO A 223 -13.10 6.81 -3.67
C PRO A 223 -14.48 7.16 -3.12
N ALA A 224 -15.00 6.37 -2.18
CA ALA A 224 -16.31 6.59 -1.59
C ALA A 224 -16.21 7.47 -0.32
N SER A 225 -15.12 7.36 0.43
CA SER A 225 -14.91 8.14 1.65
C SER A 225 -14.68 9.63 1.39
N SER A 226 -14.12 9.99 0.24
CA SER A 226 -13.89 11.39 -0.16
C SER A 226 -15.18 12.25 -0.19
N HIS A 227 -16.34 11.61 -0.26
CA HIS A 227 -17.65 12.26 -0.21
C HIS A 227 -18.26 12.30 1.20
N LEU A 228 -17.70 11.56 2.15
CA LEU A 228 -18.14 11.51 3.53
C LEU A 228 -17.51 12.64 4.32
N CYS A 229 -18.23 13.18 5.30
CA CYS A 229 -17.74 14.27 6.14
C CYS A 229 -17.39 13.78 7.53
N VAL A 230 -16.37 14.39 8.11
CA VAL A 230 -15.94 14.19 9.49
C VAL A 230 -16.78 15.06 10.45
N HIS A 231 -16.99 14.59 11.68
CA HIS A 231 -17.55 15.42 12.76
C HIS A 231 -16.67 16.66 13.01
N ASP A 232 -17.29 17.80 13.31
CA ASP A 232 -16.63 19.12 13.40
C ASP A 232 -15.47 19.21 14.41
N SER A 233 -15.40 18.28 15.36
CA SER A 233 -14.40 18.27 16.43
C SER A 233 -13.10 17.51 16.10
N LEU A 234 -12.95 16.97 14.89
CA LEU A 234 -11.82 16.12 14.55
C LEU A 234 -10.73 16.88 13.79
N ASP A 235 -9.52 16.81 14.33
CA ASP A 235 -8.31 17.41 13.76
C ASP A 235 -7.98 16.80 12.38
N GLN A 236 -7.27 17.56 11.54
CA GLN A 236 -6.87 17.10 10.21
C GLN A 236 -5.94 15.88 10.27
N LEU A 237 -5.00 15.88 11.21
CA LEU A 237 -4.14 14.73 11.47
C LEU A 237 -4.92 13.49 11.88
N MET A 238 -6.05 13.65 12.58
CA MET A 238 -6.91 12.53 12.93
C MET A 238 -7.53 11.90 11.67
N SER A 239 -7.94 12.69 10.68
CA SER A 239 -8.46 12.18 9.40
C SER A 239 -7.41 11.36 8.64
N VAL A 240 -6.15 11.80 8.65
CA VAL A 240 -5.03 11.05 8.05
C VAL A 240 -4.74 9.78 8.86
N ALA A 241 -4.69 9.87 10.18
CA ALA A 241 -4.47 8.72 11.07
C ALA A 241 -5.58 7.67 10.98
N LEU A 242 -6.83 8.06 10.71
CA LEU A 242 -7.96 7.15 10.50
C LEU A 242 -7.73 6.20 9.31
N GLN A 243 -6.84 6.53 8.37
CA GLN A 243 -6.46 5.63 7.28
C GLN A 243 -5.74 4.37 7.77
N TYR A 244 -5.16 4.38 8.98
CA TYR A 244 -4.63 3.17 9.60
C TYR A 244 -5.73 2.16 9.95
N THR A 245 -6.98 2.60 10.15
CA THR A 245 -8.09 1.74 10.57
C THR A 245 -8.27 0.57 9.62
N SER A 246 -8.34 0.80 8.30
CA SER A 246 -8.53 -0.31 7.35
C SER A 246 -7.34 -1.26 7.31
N VAL A 247 -6.12 -0.75 7.53
CA VAL A 247 -4.93 -1.58 7.58
C VAL A 247 -4.89 -2.45 8.83
N PHE A 248 -5.08 -1.84 9.99
CA PHE A 248 -5.11 -2.57 11.26
C PHE A 248 -6.25 -3.58 11.30
N TYR A 249 -7.43 -3.21 10.79
CA TYR A 249 -8.54 -4.13 10.65
C TYR A 249 -8.17 -5.34 9.79
N ALA A 250 -7.50 -5.13 8.64
CA ALA A 250 -7.09 -6.22 7.76
C ALA A 250 -6.08 -7.19 8.42
N LEU A 251 -5.07 -6.63 9.09
CA LEU A 251 -4.06 -7.42 9.80
C LEU A 251 -4.68 -8.16 10.99
N LEU A 252 -5.56 -7.50 11.74
CA LEU A 252 -6.29 -8.10 12.86
C LEU A 252 -7.20 -9.23 12.37
N LEU A 253 -7.95 -9.02 11.28
CA LEU A 253 -8.81 -10.04 10.68
C LEU A 253 -8.00 -11.27 10.23
N ALA A 254 -6.87 -11.06 9.55
CA ALA A 254 -5.99 -12.14 9.13
C ALA A 254 -5.34 -12.87 10.33
N PHE A 255 -4.97 -12.14 11.39
CA PHE A 255 -4.43 -12.71 12.61
C PHE A 255 -5.48 -13.53 13.38
N ILE A 256 -6.69 -13.01 13.56
CA ILE A 256 -7.82 -13.74 14.16
C ILE A 256 -8.10 -15.01 13.34
N GLY A 257 -8.10 -14.91 12.01
CA GLY A 257 -8.21 -16.06 11.12
C GLY A 257 -7.18 -17.15 11.39
N TYR A 258 -5.92 -16.76 11.55
CA TYR A 258 -4.84 -17.69 11.93
C TYR A 258 -5.07 -18.31 13.31
N VAL A 259 -5.42 -17.52 14.32
CA VAL A 259 -5.69 -18.01 15.69
C VAL A 259 -6.85 -19.01 15.70
N VAL A 260 -7.93 -18.72 14.98
CA VAL A 260 -9.09 -19.64 14.84
C VAL A 260 -8.65 -20.96 14.21
N VAL A 261 -7.82 -20.92 13.17
CA VAL A 261 -7.29 -22.15 12.53
C VAL A 261 -6.37 -22.92 13.47
N GLU A 262 -5.52 -22.24 14.23
CA GLU A 262 -4.63 -22.89 15.20
C GLU A 262 -5.43 -23.56 16.32
N LEU A 263 -6.40 -22.85 16.92
CA LEU A 263 -7.27 -23.39 17.97
C LEU A 263 -8.16 -24.54 17.46
N HIS A 264 -8.60 -24.47 16.20
CA HIS A 264 -9.29 -25.58 15.55
C HIS A 264 -8.39 -26.82 15.42
N SER A 265 -7.10 -26.64 15.12
CA SER A 265 -6.16 -27.77 15.03
C SER A 265 -5.93 -28.47 16.39
N HIS A 266 -6.03 -27.72 17.49
CA HIS A 266 -6.03 -28.24 18.87
C HIS A 266 -7.37 -28.80 19.34
N GLN A 267 -8.37 -28.96 18.45
CA GLN A 267 -9.68 -29.56 18.76
C GLN A 267 -10.47 -28.82 19.85
N PHE A 268 -10.33 -27.49 19.96
CA PHE A 268 -11.10 -26.72 20.93
C PHE A 268 -12.61 -26.74 20.58
N ARG A 269 -13.43 -27.33 21.45
CA ARG A 269 -14.83 -27.72 21.16
C ARG A 269 -15.70 -26.57 20.62
N LEU A 270 -15.62 -25.38 21.25
CA LEU A 270 -16.42 -24.22 20.85
C LEU A 270 -16.07 -23.76 19.42
N ILE A 271 -14.78 -23.74 19.09
CA ILE A 271 -14.30 -23.31 17.77
C ILE A 271 -14.64 -24.34 16.71
N VAL A 272 -14.50 -25.64 17.02
CA VAL A 272 -14.93 -26.72 16.12
C VAL A 272 -16.45 -26.63 15.86
N TRP A 273 -17.26 -26.28 16.87
CA TRP A 273 -18.69 -26.13 16.70
C TRP A 273 -19.05 -24.93 15.79
N ILE A 274 -18.44 -23.76 16.03
CA ILE A 274 -18.65 -22.56 15.20
C ILE A 274 -18.11 -22.76 13.77
N SER A 275 -17.00 -23.49 13.62
CA SER A 275 -16.38 -23.73 12.32
C SER A 275 -17.11 -24.80 11.48
N LYS A 276 -17.98 -25.63 12.06
CA LYS A 276 -18.73 -26.68 11.31
C LYS A 276 -19.43 -26.15 10.05
N PRO A 277 -20.25 -25.08 10.08
CA PRO A 277 -20.87 -24.55 8.87
C PRO A 277 -19.83 -24.06 7.85
N PHE A 278 -18.77 -23.38 8.32
CA PHE A 278 -17.69 -22.92 7.46
C PHE A 278 -16.88 -24.07 6.85
N SER A 279 -16.69 -25.16 7.59
CA SER A 279 -15.97 -26.34 7.14
C SER A 279 -16.67 -26.99 5.94
N TRP A 280 -18.00 -26.88 5.87
CA TRP A 280 -18.76 -27.33 4.70
C TRP A 280 -18.49 -26.47 3.47
N CYS A 281 -18.40 -25.15 3.63
CA CYS A 281 -17.94 -24.25 2.55
C CYS A 281 -16.47 -24.51 2.17
N LEU A 282 -15.61 -24.80 3.14
CA LEU A 282 -14.20 -25.11 2.88
C LEU A 282 -13.97 -26.53 2.32
N ARG A 283 -14.94 -27.46 2.41
CA ARG A 283 -14.87 -28.80 1.77
C ARG A 283 -14.81 -28.72 0.25
N PHE A 284 -15.17 -27.59 -0.34
CA PHE A 284 -15.00 -27.33 -1.77
C PHE A 284 -13.52 -27.15 -2.16
N ARG A 285 -12.62 -26.98 -1.18
CA ARG A 285 -11.17 -26.86 -1.40
C ARG A 285 -10.50 -28.22 -1.61
N ASP A 286 -9.37 -28.20 -2.30
CA ASP A 286 -8.48 -29.35 -2.40
C ASP A 286 -8.04 -29.77 -0.97
N ARG A 287 -8.40 -31.01 -0.58
CA ARG A 287 -8.10 -31.56 0.76
C ARG A 287 -6.59 -31.66 1.02
N SER A 288 -5.76 -31.52 0.00
CA SER A 288 -4.31 -31.55 0.09
C SER A 288 -3.69 -30.31 0.76
N VAL A 289 -4.42 -29.20 0.87
CA VAL A 289 -3.86 -27.96 1.43
C VAL A 289 -4.17 -27.83 2.92
N ASP A 290 -3.13 -27.80 3.73
CA ASP A 290 -3.19 -27.53 5.17
C ASP A 290 -3.82 -26.15 5.46
N PRO A 291 -4.92 -26.08 6.25
CA PRO A 291 -5.54 -24.82 6.66
C PRO A 291 -4.59 -23.81 7.29
N LYS A 292 -3.62 -24.26 8.10
CA LYS A 292 -2.65 -23.39 8.76
C LYS A 292 -1.78 -22.66 7.74
N THR A 293 -1.33 -23.40 6.73
CA THR A 293 -0.57 -22.82 5.61
C THR A 293 -1.40 -21.79 4.83
N VAL A 294 -2.71 -22.01 4.62
CA VAL A 294 -3.56 -21.01 3.96
C VAL A 294 -3.71 -19.75 4.80
N ALA A 295 -4.00 -19.88 6.09
CA ALA A 295 -4.15 -18.72 6.97
C ALA A 295 -2.87 -17.87 7.03
N LEU A 296 -1.69 -18.51 7.13
CA LEU A 296 -0.40 -17.82 7.12
C LEU A 296 -0.07 -17.18 5.78
N ASN A 297 -0.42 -17.81 4.64
CA ASN A 297 -0.28 -17.19 3.32
C ASN A 297 -1.21 -15.97 3.18
N THR A 298 -2.44 -16.05 3.69
CA THR A 298 -3.38 -14.93 3.71
C THR A 298 -2.83 -13.79 4.58
N LEU A 299 -2.33 -14.09 5.78
CA LEU A 299 -1.67 -13.10 6.65
C LEU A 299 -0.49 -12.44 5.95
N ALA A 300 0.38 -13.21 5.30
CA ALA A 300 1.50 -12.69 4.53
C ALA A 300 1.04 -11.80 3.37
N GLY A 301 0.00 -12.20 2.64
CA GLY A 301 -0.59 -11.42 1.55
C GLY A 301 -1.19 -10.09 2.01
N PHE A 302 -1.96 -10.09 3.10
CA PHE A 302 -2.51 -8.87 3.70
C PHE A 302 -1.43 -7.94 4.22
N TYR A 303 -0.45 -8.47 4.95
CA TYR A 303 0.71 -7.71 5.39
C TYR A 303 1.44 -7.07 4.21
N TYR A 304 1.68 -7.85 3.16
CA TYR A 304 2.37 -7.39 1.96
C TYR A 304 1.64 -6.23 1.24
N MET A 305 0.31 -6.28 1.14
CA MET A 305 -0.50 -5.18 0.58
C MET A 305 -0.56 -3.97 1.53
N ALA A 306 -0.77 -4.22 2.82
CA ALA A 306 -0.83 -3.22 3.88
C ALA A 306 0.46 -2.42 4.05
N PHE A 307 1.61 -3.06 3.80
CA PHE A 307 2.93 -2.50 4.04
C PHE A 307 3.14 -1.11 3.43
N ALA A 308 2.75 -0.94 2.16
CA ALA A 308 2.91 0.33 1.45
C ALA A 308 2.08 1.44 2.09
N LYS A 309 0.83 1.15 2.46
CA LYS A 309 -0.05 2.11 3.13
C LYS A 309 0.44 2.44 4.54
N LEU A 310 0.96 1.47 5.30
CA LEU A 310 1.59 1.73 6.60
C LEU A 310 2.77 2.68 6.48
N ALA A 311 3.68 2.43 5.53
CA ALA A 311 4.82 3.30 5.30
C ALA A 311 4.37 4.70 4.85
N ALA A 312 3.50 4.80 3.84
CA ALA A 312 3.03 6.07 3.30
C ALA A 312 2.30 6.91 4.35
N VAL A 313 1.29 6.38 5.04
CA VAL A 313 0.54 7.12 6.07
C VAL A 313 1.44 7.57 7.21
N SER A 314 2.40 6.74 7.63
CA SER A 314 3.35 7.12 8.68
C SER A 314 4.27 8.25 8.25
N LEU A 315 4.81 8.19 7.02
CA LEU A 315 5.65 9.25 6.47
C LEU A 315 4.87 10.55 6.28
N PHE A 316 3.63 10.46 5.81
CA PHE A 316 2.72 11.60 5.66
C PHE A 316 2.37 12.27 7.01
N LEU A 317 2.17 11.49 8.08
CA LEU A 317 2.00 12.04 9.43
C LEU A 317 3.28 12.65 10.02
N LEU A 318 4.45 12.23 9.53
CA LEU A 318 5.75 12.75 9.94
C LEU A 318 6.27 13.83 8.98
N ALA A 319 5.48 14.22 7.98
CA ALA A 319 5.86 15.27 7.04
C ALA A 319 5.77 16.64 7.72
N SER A 320 6.85 17.40 7.61
CA SER A 320 6.94 18.79 8.02
C SER A 320 6.92 19.71 6.81
N THR A 321 6.50 20.96 7.02
CA THR A 321 6.76 22.04 6.06
C THR A 321 7.47 23.21 6.74
N HIS A 322 8.27 23.92 5.95
CA HIS A 322 8.97 25.13 6.35
C HIS A 322 8.05 26.33 6.15
N VAL A 323 8.01 27.19 7.17
CA VAL A 323 7.36 28.49 7.10
C VAL A 323 8.44 29.54 6.90
N TYR A 324 8.25 30.38 5.89
CA TYR A 324 9.16 31.45 5.49
C TYR A 324 8.53 32.82 5.78
N ASP A 325 9.37 33.76 6.21
CA ASP A 325 9.00 35.16 6.33
C ASP A 325 9.07 35.90 4.98
N GLU A 326 8.69 37.18 4.93
CA GLU A 326 8.75 37.99 3.70
C GLU A 326 10.15 38.14 3.08
N ASN A 327 11.21 37.91 3.86
CA ASN A 327 12.60 37.98 3.41
C ASN A 327 13.06 36.64 2.78
N GLY A 328 12.30 35.56 2.99
CA GLY A 328 12.66 34.20 2.59
C GLY A 328 13.45 33.44 3.64
N ASP A 329 13.53 33.95 4.87
CA ASP A 329 14.16 33.27 6.00
C ASP A 329 13.18 32.27 6.64
N VAL A 330 13.68 31.09 7.02
CA VAL A 330 12.87 30.06 7.68
C VAL A 330 12.62 30.48 9.12
N ILE A 331 11.34 30.70 9.48
CA ILE A 331 10.93 31.13 10.82
C ILE A 331 10.43 29.98 11.70
N ASP A 332 9.76 28.99 11.11
CA ASP A 332 9.23 27.85 11.87
C ASP A 332 9.12 26.58 11.01
N HIS A 333 9.01 25.44 11.69
CA HIS A 333 8.70 24.14 11.11
C HIS A 333 7.36 23.65 11.65
N VAL A 334 6.38 23.56 10.77
CA VAL A 334 5.01 23.18 11.13
C VAL A 334 4.63 21.84 10.50
N CYS A 335 3.57 21.20 11.02
CA CYS A 335 3.08 19.96 10.43
C CYS A 335 2.50 20.21 9.03
N PHE A 336 2.82 19.34 8.07
CA PHE A 336 2.34 19.43 6.68
C PHE A 336 0.80 19.49 6.57
N TYR A 337 0.09 18.79 7.45
CA TYR A 337 -1.38 18.72 7.42
C TYR A 337 -2.09 19.67 8.38
N ASP A 338 -1.38 20.31 9.30
CA ASP A 338 -1.96 21.30 10.20
C ASP A 338 -0.86 22.25 10.65
N SER A 339 -0.74 23.37 9.96
CA SER A 339 0.26 24.38 10.26
C SER A 339 0.08 25.02 11.64
N SER A 340 -1.11 24.97 12.23
CA SER A 340 -1.33 25.49 13.58
C SER A 340 -0.63 24.66 14.67
N MET A 341 -0.07 23.50 14.30
CA MET A 341 0.72 22.65 15.17
C MET A 341 2.20 22.71 14.78
N SER A 342 3.04 23.18 15.70
CA SER A 342 4.49 23.08 15.56
C SER A 342 4.93 21.62 15.43
N PHE A 343 5.86 21.36 14.51
CA PHE A 343 6.32 20.01 14.21
C PHE A 343 6.92 19.34 15.45
N MET A 344 6.53 18.10 15.72
CA MET A 344 6.98 17.29 16.87
C MET A 344 6.71 17.89 18.26
N LYS A 345 5.89 18.95 18.38
CA LYS A 345 5.52 19.56 19.66
C LYS A 345 4.00 19.42 19.93
N ASN A 346 3.61 19.56 21.20
CA ASN A 346 2.22 19.67 21.65
C ASN A 346 1.27 18.65 21.00
N GLY A 347 0.27 19.12 20.23
CA GLY A 347 -0.76 18.30 19.58
C GLY A 347 -0.25 17.34 18.51
N HIS A 348 0.88 17.65 17.85
CA HIS A 348 1.47 16.79 16.83
C HIS A 348 2.14 15.54 17.42
N LEU A 349 2.70 15.67 18.63
CA LEU A 349 3.55 14.66 19.25
C LEU A 349 2.86 13.29 19.36
N LYS A 350 1.56 13.25 19.71
CA LYS A 350 0.79 12.00 19.81
C LYS A 350 0.70 11.25 18.47
N TYR A 351 0.55 11.97 17.36
CA TYR A 351 0.49 11.38 16.01
C TYR A 351 1.87 10.95 15.52
N ALA A 352 2.90 11.74 15.83
CA ALA A 352 4.27 11.38 15.53
C ALA A 352 4.72 10.11 16.26
N ILE A 353 4.42 9.97 17.55
CA ILE A 353 4.69 8.75 18.32
C ILE A 353 3.99 7.54 17.69
N LEU A 354 2.73 7.68 17.30
CA LEU A 354 1.97 6.63 16.60
C LEU A 354 2.66 6.24 15.28
N ALA A 355 3.00 7.21 14.45
CA ALA A 355 3.62 6.98 13.15
C ALA A 355 5.01 6.33 13.28
N ILE A 356 5.84 6.79 14.23
CA ILE A 356 7.15 6.21 14.53
C ILE A 356 7.00 4.76 15.02
N ALA A 357 6.05 4.50 15.93
CA ALA A 357 5.78 3.15 16.42
C ALA A 357 5.37 2.21 15.28
N VAL A 358 4.50 2.65 14.37
CA VAL A 358 4.10 1.88 13.19
C VAL A 358 5.30 1.61 12.27
N LEU A 359 6.12 2.63 11.99
CA LEU A 359 7.33 2.45 11.17
C LEU A 359 8.30 1.45 11.80
N VAL A 360 8.60 1.59 13.09
CA VAL A 360 9.57 0.71 13.76
C VAL A 360 9.04 -0.72 13.85
N PHE A 361 7.83 -0.94 14.35
CA PHE A 361 7.33 -2.28 14.66
C PHE A 361 6.67 -3.00 13.49
N LEU A 362 6.02 -2.29 12.58
CA LEU A 362 5.22 -2.89 11.51
C LEU A 362 5.81 -2.69 10.11
N VAL A 363 6.79 -1.80 9.94
CA VAL A 363 7.48 -1.61 8.65
C VAL A 363 8.91 -2.14 8.73
N PHE A 364 9.76 -1.55 9.56
CA PHE A 364 11.17 -1.92 9.67
C PHE A 364 11.40 -3.24 10.40
N GLY A 365 10.66 -3.51 11.48
CA GLY A 365 10.78 -4.75 12.26
C GLY A 365 10.65 -6.02 11.42
N PRO A 366 9.55 -6.20 10.66
CA PRO A 366 9.38 -7.40 9.83
C PRO A 366 10.36 -7.45 8.65
N VAL A 367 10.75 -6.30 8.08
CA VAL A 367 11.78 -6.24 7.03
C VAL A 367 13.14 -6.70 7.57
N LEU A 368 13.54 -6.21 8.74
CA LEU A 368 14.74 -6.66 9.42
C LEU A 368 14.67 -8.17 9.72
N LEU A 369 13.53 -8.65 10.21
CA LEU A 369 13.31 -10.09 10.42
C LEU A 369 13.49 -10.90 9.12
N MET A 370 12.94 -10.45 7.99
CA MET A 370 13.11 -11.11 6.69
C MET A 370 14.58 -11.11 6.23
N ILE A 371 15.30 -10.00 6.40
CA ILE A 371 16.74 -9.90 6.09
C ILE A 371 17.51 -10.89 6.95
N LEU A 372 17.33 -10.86 8.27
CA LEU A 372 18.03 -11.71 9.21
C LEU A 372 17.72 -13.19 8.98
N TYR A 373 16.46 -13.55 8.69
CA TYR A 373 16.04 -14.92 8.41
C TYR A 373 16.69 -15.53 7.16
N SER A 374 17.12 -14.71 6.20
CA SER A 374 17.85 -15.19 5.03
C SER A 374 19.20 -15.81 5.39
N PHE A 375 19.82 -15.39 6.51
CA PHE A 375 21.10 -15.90 6.98
C PHE A 375 20.96 -17.22 7.74
N GLN A 376 21.86 -18.16 7.46
CA GLN A 376 21.86 -19.47 8.12
C GLN A 376 22.20 -19.38 9.62
N CYS A 377 23.11 -18.47 10.01
CA CYS A 377 23.50 -18.26 11.40
C CYS A 377 22.31 -17.85 12.27
N PHE A 378 21.48 -16.92 11.79
CA PHE A 378 20.29 -16.46 12.49
C PHE A 378 19.25 -17.57 12.63
N ARG A 379 18.99 -18.36 11.57
CA ARG A 379 18.10 -19.53 11.65
C ARG A 379 18.58 -20.58 12.66
N LYS A 380 19.89 -20.84 12.72
CA LYS A 380 20.49 -21.73 13.74
C LYS A 380 20.29 -21.14 15.15
N CYS A 381 20.46 -19.84 15.33
CA CYS A 381 20.21 -19.14 16.58
C CYS A 381 18.74 -19.26 17.02
N LEU A 382 17.79 -18.97 16.13
CA LEU A 382 16.36 -19.15 16.39
C LEU A 382 16.00 -20.60 16.75
N GLY A 383 16.68 -21.58 16.13
CA GLY A 383 16.56 -22.99 16.48
C GLY A 383 17.02 -23.28 17.91
N LYS A 384 18.19 -22.75 18.32
CA LYS A 384 18.70 -22.87 19.69
C LYS A 384 17.78 -22.19 20.71
N CYS A 385 17.20 -21.04 20.38
CA CYS A 385 16.26 -20.31 21.24
C CYS A 385 14.82 -20.86 21.24
N ARG A 386 14.54 -21.97 20.53
CA ARG A 386 13.18 -22.53 20.35
C ARG A 386 12.15 -21.55 19.73
N LEU A 387 12.63 -20.49 19.07
CA LEU A 387 11.81 -19.51 18.37
C LEU A 387 11.48 -19.93 16.93
N ASN A 388 12.20 -20.91 16.38
CA ASN A 388 11.96 -21.46 15.05
C ASN A 388 10.73 -22.40 14.99
N ARG A 389 9.56 -21.86 15.38
CA ARG A 389 8.30 -22.61 15.36
C ARG A 389 7.85 -22.85 13.90
N PRO A 390 7.12 -23.94 13.61
CA PRO A 390 6.62 -24.25 12.26
C PRO A 390 5.84 -23.09 11.62
N GLY A 391 5.08 -22.33 12.42
CA GLY A 391 4.35 -21.15 11.95
C GLY A 391 5.26 -20.06 11.39
N LEU A 392 6.38 -19.76 12.05
CA LEU A 392 7.36 -18.79 11.56
C LEU A 392 8.00 -19.28 10.26
N VAL A 393 8.34 -20.57 10.17
CA VAL A 393 8.92 -21.16 8.95
C VAL A 393 7.95 -21.04 7.78
N ILE A 394 6.67 -21.37 7.98
CA ILE A 394 5.62 -21.25 6.95
C ILE A 394 5.44 -19.78 6.55
N LEU A 395 5.39 -18.86 7.51
CA LEU A 395 5.26 -17.42 7.25
C LEU A 395 6.44 -16.88 6.45
N MET A 396 7.68 -17.22 6.85
CA MET A 396 8.88 -16.80 6.11
C MET A 396 8.93 -17.45 4.73
N ASN A 397 8.49 -18.70 4.58
CA ASN A 397 8.34 -19.35 3.28
C ASN A 397 7.26 -18.70 2.42
N ALA A 398 6.22 -18.11 3.00
CA ALA A 398 5.23 -17.33 2.25
C ALA A 398 5.88 -16.09 1.62
N PHE A 399 6.77 -15.40 2.32
CA PHE A 399 7.49 -14.23 1.78
C PHE A 399 8.68 -14.59 0.86
N GLN A 400 9.42 -15.65 1.20
CA GLN A 400 10.72 -15.95 0.58
C GLN A 400 10.73 -17.19 -0.30
N GLY A 401 9.66 -18.00 -0.30
CA GLY A 401 9.65 -19.34 -0.89
C GLY A 401 9.85 -19.38 -2.41
N CYS A 402 9.55 -18.29 -3.11
CA CYS A 402 9.73 -18.15 -4.56
C CYS A 402 11.18 -17.86 -5.00
N TYR A 403 12.05 -17.46 -4.07
CA TYR A 403 13.45 -17.12 -4.35
C TYR A 403 14.36 -18.33 -4.21
N LYS A 404 15.47 -18.35 -4.97
CA LYS A 404 16.51 -19.39 -4.87
C LYS A 404 17.04 -19.46 -3.44
N ASP A 405 17.14 -20.66 -2.90
CA ASP A 405 17.57 -20.91 -1.51
C ASP A 405 19.00 -21.45 -1.39
N GLY A 406 19.68 -21.65 -2.52
CA GLY A 406 21.05 -22.14 -2.60
C GLY A 406 21.20 -23.65 -2.40
N VAL A 407 20.10 -24.42 -2.35
CA VAL A 407 20.16 -25.88 -2.19
C VAL A 407 20.39 -26.57 -3.53
N THR A 408 19.76 -26.09 -4.61
CA THR A 408 19.68 -26.79 -5.89
C THR A 408 20.60 -26.23 -6.98
N ILE A 409 21.68 -25.52 -6.62
CA ILE A 409 22.61 -24.75 -7.50
C ILE A 409 22.33 -23.23 -7.46
N GLY A 410 23.36 -22.46 -7.07
CA GLY A 410 23.36 -20.99 -7.09
C GLY A 410 23.38 -20.32 -5.71
N HIS A 411 23.41 -18.98 -5.72
CA HIS A 411 23.40 -18.17 -4.51
C HIS A 411 22.03 -18.16 -3.83
N ASN A 412 22.00 -18.10 -2.49
CA ASN A 412 20.78 -17.88 -1.73
C ASN A 412 20.28 -16.44 -1.96
N CYS A 413 19.17 -16.30 -2.67
CA CYS A 413 18.58 -15.02 -3.07
C CYS A 413 17.35 -14.65 -2.24
N ARG A 414 17.09 -15.32 -1.11
CA ARG A 414 15.93 -15.00 -0.24
C ARG A 414 15.95 -13.58 0.31
N TRP A 415 17.13 -12.98 0.46
CA TRP A 415 17.28 -11.57 0.87
C TRP A 415 16.60 -10.60 -0.11
N PHE A 416 16.46 -10.99 -1.38
CA PHE A 416 15.83 -10.17 -2.42
C PHE A 416 14.36 -9.87 -2.12
N SER A 417 13.67 -10.72 -1.35
CA SER A 417 12.33 -10.40 -0.86
C SER A 417 12.32 -9.12 -0.03
N SER A 418 13.34 -8.94 0.81
CA SER A 418 13.44 -7.80 1.72
C SER A 418 13.84 -6.52 0.99
N TYR A 419 14.66 -6.66 -0.07
CA TYR A 419 14.99 -5.56 -0.97
C TYR A 419 13.73 -4.90 -1.56
N TYR A 420 12.74 -5.70 -1.99
CA TYR A 420 11.47 -5.15 -2.49
C TYR A 420 10.75 -4.25 -1.47
N TYR A 421 10.75 -4.62 -0.19
CA TYR A 421 10.16 -3.80 0.87
C TYR A 421 10.99 -2.53 1.14
N ILE A 422 12.32 -2.63 1.09
CA ILE A 422 13.20 -1.46 1.23
C ILE A 422 12.97 -0.49 0.07
N ALA A 423 12.90 -0.99 -1.17
CA ALA A 423 12.65 -0.18 -2.36
C ALA A 423 11.29 0.56 -2.25
N ARG A 424 10.25 -0.07 -1.68
CA ARG A 424 8.97 0.61 -1.38
C ARG A 424 9.15 1.76 -0.42
N VAL A 425 9.77 1.50 0.73
CA VAL A 425 10.00 2.53 1.74
C VAL A 425 10.81 3.68 1.14
N ALA A 426 11.85 3.37 0.35
CA ALA A 426 12.65 4.38 -0.33
C ALA A 426 11.81 5.23 -1.30
N VAL A 427 10.98 4.60 -2.15
CA VAL A 427 10.07 5.31 -3.05
C VAL A 427 9.14 6.24 -2.27
N PHE A 428 8.45 5.74 -1.24
CA PHE A 428 7.54 6.58 -0.46
C PHE A 428 8.27 7.68 0.32
N SER A 429 9.47 7.40 0.82
CA SER A 429 10.27 8.39 1.55
C SER A 429 10.74 9.50 0.62
N ILE A 430 11.26 9.17 -0.56
CA ILE A 430 11.64 10.15 -1.60
C ILE A 430 10.41 10.97 -1.98
N GLY A 431 9.30 10.28 -2.24
CA GLY A 431 8.05 10.91 -2.59
C GLY A 431 7.58 11.93 -1.57
N VAL A 432 7.60 11.58 -0.27
CA VAL A 432 7.15 12.46 0.81
C VAL A 432 8.16 13.56 1.14
N LEU A 433 9.46 13.25 1.17
CA LEU A 433 10.51 14.21 1.52
C LEU A 433 10.73 15.27 0.44
N LEU A 434 10.38 14.96 -0.80
CA LEU A 434 10.59 15.82 -1.96
C LEU A 434 9.28 16.16 -2.68
N ILE A 435 8.13 16.25 -1.98
CA ILE A 435 6.82 16.65 -2.56
C ILE A 435 6.87 18.06 -3.23
N ASP A 436 7.99 18.76 -3.12
CA ASP A 436 8.25 20.05 -3.75
C ASP A 436 7.99 20.04 -5.27
N PRO A 437 7.06 20.87 -5.81
CA PRO A 437 6.86 21.06 -7.25
C PRO A 437 8.14 21.39 -8.04
N MET A 438 9.12 22.06 -7.44
CA MET A 438 10.40 22.37 -8.06
C MET A 438 11.31 21.14 -8.14
N ASN A 439 11.15 20.17 -7.24
CA ASN A 439 11.96 18.95 -7.20
C ASN A 439 11.30 17.78 -7.93
N VAL A 440 10.19 18.00 -8.65
CA VAL A 440 9.48 16.93 -9.39
C VAL A 440 10.43 16.19 -10.32
N LEU A 441 11.28 16.90 -11.07
CA LEU A 441 12.27 16.26 -11.94
C LEU A 441 13.28 15.42 -11.14
N GLU A 442 13.78 15.93 -10.01
CA GLU A 442 14.72 15.22 -9.16
C GLU A 442 14.10 13.94 -8.58
N VAL A 443 12.84 14.01 -8.13
CA VAL A 443 12.06 12.87 -7.66
C VAL A 443 11.93 11.81 -8.75
N HIS A 444 11.56 12.22 -9.96
CA HIS A 444 11.44 11.32 -11.11
C HIS A 444 12.78 10.64 -11.44
N LEU A 445 13.89 11.39 -11.41
CA LEU A 445 15.23 10.84 -11.64
C LEU A 445 15.64 9.83 -10.54
N LEU A 446 15.33 10.11 -9.28
CA LEU A 446 15.61 9.19 -8.16
C LEU A 446 14.79 7.91 -8.27
N TYR A 447 13.53 8.00 -8.68
CA TYR A 447 12.71 6.83 -8.95
C TYR A 447 13.24 6.00 -10.13
N LEU A 448 13.65 6.66 -11.21
CA LEU A 448 14.28 6.00 -12.35
C LEU A 448 15.54 5.26 -11.90
N LEU A 449 16.37 5.88 -11.06
CA LEU A 449 17.56 5.26 -10.49
C LEU A 449 17.21 4.00 -9.67
N ILE A 450 16.20 4.05 -8.81
CA ILE A 450 15.75 2.86 -8.04
C ILE A 450 15.27 1.74 -8.98
N ILE A 451 14.53 2.07 -10.04
CA ILE A 451 14.07 1.11 -11.03
C ILE A 451 15.26 0.47 -11.76
N LEU A 452 16.21 1.28 -12.22
CA LEU A 452 17.41 0.80 -12.91
C LEU A 452 18.28 -0.10 -12.02
N VAL A 453 18.50 0.28 -10.76
CA VAL A 453 19.19 -0.56 -9.77
C VAL A 453 18.45 -1.87 -9.57
N THR A 454 17.11 -1.83 -9.49
CA THR A 454 16.30 -3.04 -9.35
C THR A 454 16.44 -3.96 -10.56
N ILE A 455 16.37 -3.43 -11.78
CA ILE A 455 16.58 -4.19 -13.03
C ILE A 455 17.97 -4.82 -13.04
N ALA A 456 19.02 -4.06 -12.70
CA ALA A 456 20.39 -4.55 -12.64
C ALA A 456 20.52 -5.71 -11.64
N LEU A 457 19.94 -5.58 -10.43
CA LEU A 457 19.95 -6.65 -9.44
C LEU A 457 19.21 -7.91 -9.94
N ILE A 458 18.07 -7.76 -10.63
CA ILE A 458 17.35 -8.91 -11.19
C ILE A 458 18.18 -9.59 -12.28
N LEU A 459 18.80 -8.82 -13.19
CA LEU A 459 19.65 -9.35 -14.26
C LEU A 459 20.88 -10.07 -13.71
N CYS A 460 21.55 -9.50 -12.70
CA CYS A 460 22.75 -10.09 -12.11
C CYS A 460 22.47 -11.36 -11.30
N PHE A 461 21.41 -11.37 -10.48
CA PHE A 461 21.16 -12.45 -9.53
C PHE A 461 20.15 -13.49 -10.03
N MET A 462 19.26 -13.11 -10.94
CA MET A 462 18.10 -13.92 -11.37
C MET A 462 17.42 -14.57 -10.15
N PRO A 463 16.91 -13.77 -9.21
CA PRO A 463 16.65 -14.19 -7.83
C PRO A 463 15.54 -15.26 -7.70
N TYR A 464 14.62 -15.36 -8.66
CA TYR A 464 13.53 -16.33 -8.62
C TYR A 464 13.96 -17.74 -9.04
N LYS A 465 13.31 -18.75 -8.45
CA LYS A 465 13.45 -20.17 -8.84
C LYS A 465 13.02 -20.42 -10.29
N TYR A 466 11.96 -19.73 -10.75
CA TYR A 466 11.43 -19.86 -12.10
C TYR A 466 11.90 -18.70 -12.98
N MET A 467 12.53 -19.03 -14.12
CA MET A 467 13.06 -18.03 -15.06
C MET A 467 11.98 -17.08 -15.61
N LEU A 468 10.75 -17.57 -15.79
CA LEU A 468 9.62 -16.75 -16.23
C LEU A 468 9.37 -15.56 -15.29
N TYR A 469 9.53 -15.74 -13.98
CA TYR A 469 9.30 -14.66 -13.01
C TYR A 469 10.37 -13.58 -13.11
N ASN A 470 11.64 -13.95 -13.31
CA ASN A 470 12.71 -12.97 -13.57
C ASN A 470 12.41 -12.16 -14.83
N LYS A 471 11.97 -12.80 -15.92
CA LYS A 471 11.61 -12.13 -17.18
C LYS A 471 10.43 -11.16 -17.02
N LEU A 472 9.38 -11.58 -16.31
CA LEU A 472 8.21 -10.74 -16.06
C LEU A 472 8.56 -9.52 -15.21
N ASP A 473 9.36 -9.69 -14.15
CA ASP A 473 9.78 -8.57 -13.32
C ASP A 473 10.61 -7.55 -14.14
N ILE A 474 11.57 -8.02 -14.94
CA ILE A 474 12.34 -7.14 -15.84
C ILE A 474 11.40 -6.38 -16.78
N PHE A 475 10.45 -7.07 -17.42
CA PHE A 475 9.49 -6.44 -18.33
C PHE A 475 8.66 -5.37 -17.63
N ILE A 476 8.11 -5.65 -16.45
CA ILE A 476 7.29 -4.70 -15.67
C ILE A 476 8.13 -3.48 -15.27
N PHE A 477 9.38 -3.66 -14.85
CA PHE A 477 10.24 -2.55 -14.47
C PHE A 477 10.70 -1.70 -15.65
N CYS A 478 11.05 -2.32 -16.79
CA CYS A 478 11.34 -1.57 -18.02
C CYS A 478 10.10 -0.78 -18.46
N TYR A 479 8.91 -1.37 -18.35
CA TYR A 479 7.65 -0.69 -18.67
C TYR A 479 7.37 0.49 -17.73
N CYS A 480 7.59 0.30 -16.43
CA CYS A 480 7.48 1.36 -15.43
C CYS A 480 8.47 2.51 -15.70
N SER A 481 9.72 2.18 -16.06
CA SER A 481 10.73 3.16 -16.47
C SER A 481 10.27 3.95 -17.69
N PHE A 482 9.68 3.30 -18.69
CA PHE A 482 9.17 3.96 -19.90
C PHE A 482 8.03 4.95 -19.58
N ILE A 483 7.06 4.55 -18.76
CA ILE A 483 6.00 5.45 -18.30
C ILE A 483 6.59 6.65 -17.56
N LEU A 484 7.49 6.40 -16.61
CA LEU A 484 8.10 7.46 -15.80
C LEU A 484 8.90 8.45 -16.66
N SER A 485 9.65 7.97 -17.65
CA SER A 485 10.35 8.82 -18.61
C SER A 485 9.38 9.64 -19.46
N THR A 486 8.26 9.06 -19.87
CA THR A 486 7.22 9.75 -20.66
C THR A 486 6.54 10.85 -19.83
N THR A 487 6.21 10.56 -18.56
CA THR A 487 5.67 11.56 -17.62
C THR A 487 6.67 12.68 -17.37
N SER A 488 7.94 12.35 -17.13
CA SER A 488 9.00 13.36 -16.94
C SER A 488 9.16 14.26 -18.17
N TYR A 489 9.03 13.68 -19.37
CA TYR A 489 9.06 14.44 -20.63
C TYR A 489 7.87 15.39 -20.75
N GLN A 490 6.67 14.95 -20.38
CA GLN A 490 5.47 15.80 -20.33
C GLN A 490 5.68 17.01 -19.42
N ASP A 491 6.19 16.77 -18.22
CA ASP A 491 6.41 17.81 -17.22
C ASP A 491 7.45 18.83 -17.70
N LEU A 492 8.56 18.37 -18.30
CA LEU A 492 9.65 19.24 -18.73
C LEU A 492 9.33 20.07 -19.99
N PHE A 493 8.74 19.45 -21.02
CA PHE A 493 8.62 20.07 -22.34
C PHE A 493 7.23 20.62 -22.65
N VAL A 494 6.19 20.06 -22.06
CA VAL A 494 4.80 20.45 -22.39
C VAL A 494 4.25 21.45 -21.38
N THR A 495 4.77 21.46 -20.14
CA THR A 495 4.35 22.37 -19.07
C THR A 495 5.41 23.41 -18.65
N PRO A 496 6.32 23.92 -19.52
CA PRO A 496 7.29 24.91 -19.09
C PRO A 496 6.57 26.22 -18.77
N GLY A 497 6.55 26.59 -17.48
CA GLY A 497 6.11 27.91 -17.02
C GLY A 497 4.79 27.98 -16.25
N GLY A 498 4.17 26.86 -15.87
CA GLY A 498 3.09 26.82 -14.86
C GLY A 498 1.76 27.53 -15.21
N ALA A 499 1.70 28.29 -16.30
CA ALA A 499 0.55 29.08 -16.73
C ALA A 499 0.09 28.78 -18.17
N LEU A 500 0.68 27.78 -18.83
CA LEU A 500 0.31 27.44 -20.19
C LEU A 500 -1.05 26.72 -20.24
N ASP A 501 -1.86 27.15 -21.21
CA ASP A 501 -3.21 26.68 -21.49
C ASP A 501 -3.32 25.14 -21.45
N THR A 502 -3.83 24.62 -20.32
CA THR A 502 -4.13 23.18 -20.12
C THR A 502 -5.14 22.66 -21.14
N ASN A 503 -5.73 23.54 -21.96
CA ASN A 503 -6.59 23.14 -23.06
C ASN A 503 -5.84 22.86 -24.36
N SER A 504 -4.52 22.98 -24.41
CA SER A 504 -3.77 22.64 -25.61
C SER A 504 -4.05 21.17 -25.98
N PRO A 505 -4.42 20.86 -27.23
CA PRO A 505 -4.79 19.50 -27.62
C PRO A 505 -3.63 18.52 -27.42
N GLN A 506 -2.38 18.97 -27.56
CA GLN A 506 -1.18 18.15 -27.39
C GLN A 506 -1.03 17.59 -25.96
N THR A 507 -1.29 18.41 -24.92
CA THR A 507 -1.28 17.93 -23.52
C THR A 507 -2.29 16.82 -23.30
N LYS A 508 -3.52 17.01 -23.79
CA LYS A 508 -4.62 16.04 -23.66
C LYS A 508 -4.31 14.71 -24.35
N TYR A 509 -3.72 14.75 -25.55
CA TYR A 509 -3.33 13.51 -26.24
C TYR A 509 -2.24 12.74 -25.48
N LEU A 510 -1.23 13.43 -24.95
CA LEU A 510 -0.16 12.79 -24.19
C LEU A 510 -0.69 12.17 -22.88
N GLU A 511 -1.58 12.89 -22.18
CA GLU A 511 -2.26 12.38 -20.98
C GLU A 511 -3.05 11.09 -21.29
N ILE A 512 -3.84 11.08 -22.37
CA ILE A 512 -4.58 9.88 -22.81
C ILE A 512 -3.62 8.72 -23.11
N ILE A 513 -2.50 8.98 -23.79
CA ILE A 513 -1.49 7.96 -24.09
C ILE A 513 -0.91 7.39 -22.78
N ILE A 514 -0.56 8.24 -21.81
CA ILE A 514 -0.06 7.80 -20.50
C ILE A 514 -1.08 6.93 -19.78
N TYR A 515 -2.37 7.29 -19.78
CA TYR A 515 -3.41 6.46 -19.17
C TYR A 515 -3.60 5.12 -19.88
N ILE A 516 -3.51 5.07 -21.21
CA ILE A 516 -3.55 3.82 -21.98
C ILE A 516 -2.36 2.93 -21.59
N LEU A 517 -1.15 3.51 -21.49
CA LEU A 517 0.05 2.80 -21.06
C LEU A 517 -0.13 2.26 -19.63
N ILE A 518 -0.59 3.10 -18.70
CA ILE A 518 -0.89 2.68 -17.34
C ILE A 518 -1.94 1.55 -17.32
N GLY A 519 -2.93 1.57 -18.21
CA GLY A 519 -3.97 0.52 -18.30
C GLY A 519 -3.47 -0.85 -18.77
N PHE A 520 -2.37 -0.93 -19.53
CA PHE A 520 -1.96 -2.17 -20.18
C PHE A 520 -1.56 -3.31 -19.20
N PRO A 521 -0.67 -3.09 -18.20
CA PRO A 521 -0.34 -4.14 -17.22
C PRO A 521 -1.56 -4.58 -16.40
N LEU A 522 -2.51 -3.68 -16.17
CA LEU A 522 -3.74 -3.95 -15.44
C LEU A 522 -4.63 -4.92 -16.21
N ILE A 523 -4.78 -4.74 -17.52
CA ILE A 523 -5.51 -5.67 -18.38
C ILE A 523 -4.85 -7.06 -18.33
N GLY A 524 -3.52 -7.12 -18.45
CA GLY A 524 -2.77 -8.38 -18.35
C GLY A 524 -2.97 -9.09 -17.01
N ALA A 525 -2.88 -8.36 -15.89
CA ALA A 525 -3.13 -8.89 -14.56
C ALA A 525 -4.59 -9.37 -14.39
N THR A 526 -5.55 -8.63 -14.92
CA THR A 526 -6.98 -8.97 -14.85
C THR A 526 -7.28 -10.24 -15.64
N LEU A 527 -6.78 -10.35 -16.87
CA LEU A 527 -6.90 -11.56 -17.68
C LEU A 527 -6.25 -12.76 -17.00
N TYR A 528 -5.08 -12.58 -16.39
CA TYR A 528 -4.42 -13.64 -15.64
C TYR A 528 -5.24 -14.10 -14.42
N VAL A 529 -5.76 -13.17 -13.62
CA VAL A 529 -6.61 -13.50 -12.47
C VAL A 529 -7.87 -14.21 -12.94
N LEU A 530 -8.50 -13.73 -14.02
CA LEU A 530 -9.68 -14.35 -14.60
C LEU A 530 -9.39 -15.78 -15.09
N GLU A 531 -8.28 -15.99 -15.80
CA GLU A 531 -7.82 -17.32 -16.23
C GLU A 531 -7.63 -18.26 -15.03
N LYS A 532 -7.01 -17.79 -13.94
CA LYS A 532 -6.83 -18.59 -12.73
C LYS A 532 -8.14 -18.90 -12.03
N LEU A 533 -9.03 -17.93 -11.89
CA LEU A 533 -10.34 -18.12 -11.26
C LEU A 533 -11.22 -19.07 -12.08
N LEU A 534 -11.27 -18.90 -13.41
CA LEU A 534 -12.02 -19.77 -14.31
C LEU A 534 -11.41 -21.18 -14.39
N GLY A 535 -10.09 -21.30 -14.49
CA GLY A 535 -9.39 -22.58 -14.48
C GLY A 535 -9.55 -23.34 -13.16
N MET A 536 -9.73 -22.63 -12.04
CA MET A 536 -10.14 -23.24 -10.77
C MET A 536 -11.59 -23.73 -10.81
N LYS A 537 -12.52 -22.93 -11.35
CA LYS A 537 -13.93 -23.34 -11.51
C LYS A 537 -14.11 -24.54 -12.43
N ILE A 538 -13.41 -24.60 -13.56
CA ILE A 538 -13.51 -25.74 -14.50
C ILE A 538 -13.01 -27.02 -13.83
N ARG A 539 -11.84 -26.98 -13.17
CA ARG A 539 -11.32 -28.12 -12.40
C ARG A 539 -12.26 -28.52 -11.26
N PHE A 540 -12.91 -27.55 -10.64
CA PHE A 540 -13.91 -27.78 -9.61
C PHE A 540 -15.15 -28.48 -10.16
N LEU A 541 -15.78 -27.94 -11.21
CA LEU A 541 -16.96 -28.51 -11.86
C LEU A 541 -16.67 -29.93 -12.37
N TYR A 542 -15.49 -30.14 -12.97
CA TYR A 542 -15.04 -31.46 -13.41
C TYR A 542 -14.94 -32.46 -12.25
N ARG A 543 -14.32 -32.07 -11.12
CA ARG A 543 -14.22 -32.93 -9.93
C ARG A 543 -15.58 -33.19 -9.28
N TRP A 544 -16.47 -32.19 -9.25
CA TRP A 544 -17.82 -32.33 -8.72
C TRP A 544 -18.65 -33.30 -9.57
N TYR A 545 -18.64 -33.10 -10.89
CA TYR A 545 -19.29 -33.98 -11.85
C TYR A 545 -18.79 -35.42 -11.73
N ARG A 546 -17.47 -35.64 -11.69
CA ARG A 546 -16.86 -36.98 -11.52
C ARG A 546 -17.25 -37.67 -10.22
N ARG A 547 -17.42 -36.93 -9.12
CA ARG A 547 -17.88 -37.51 -7.84
C ARG A 547 -19.36 -37.92 -7.89
N ARG A 548 -20.19 -37.18 -8.63
CA ARG A 548 -21.61 -37.50 -8.79
C ARG A 548 -21.79 -38.76 -9.62
N THR A 549 -21.12 -38.83 -10.78
CA THR A 549 -21.14 -40.03 -11.64
C THR A 549 -20.61 -41.27 -10.92
N ASN A 550 -19.52 -41.17 -10.15
CA ASN A 550 -19.03 -42.31 -9.37
C ASN A 550 -20.01 -42.76 -8.25
N ARG A 551 -20.81 -41.85 -7.68
CA ARG A 551 -21.84 -42.22 -6.68
C ARG A 551 -23.00 -42.95 -7.34
N GLU A 552 -23.42 -42.51 -8.52
CA GLU A 552 -24.49 -43.14 -9.28
C GLU A 552 -24.08 -44.56 -9.74
N SER A 553 -22.85 -44.76 -10.23
CA SER A 553 -22.34 -46.12 -10.53
C SER A 553 -22.21 -47.02 -9.31
N CYS A 554 -21.87 -46.48 -8.13
CA CYS A 554 -21.76 -47.28 -6.91
C CYS A 554 -23.13 -47.69 -6.37
N ASN A 555 -24.14 -46.83 -6.48
CA ASN A 555 -25.51 -47.17 -6.08
C ASN A 555 -26.15 -48.20 -7.03
N GLN A 556 -25.87 -48.13 -8.34
CA GLN A 556 -26.33 -49.14 -9.31
C GLN A 556 -25.68 -50.51 -9.11
N SER A 557 -24.40 -50.55 -8.72
CA SER A 557 -23.72 -51.82 -8.43
C SER A 557 -24.14 -52.43 -7.09
N LEU A 558 -24.46 -51.58 -6.09
CA LEU A 558 -24.96 -52.06 -4.80
C LEU A 558 -26.38 -52.65 -4.90
N SER A 559 -27.27 -52.04 -5.70
CA SER A 559 -28.61 -52.59 -5.93
C SER A 559 -28.61 -53.91 -6.71
N LEU A 560 -27.55 -54.21 -7.48
CA LEU A 560 -27.43 -55.51 -8.18
C LEU A 560 -26.92 -56.63 -7.25
N ILE A 561 -26.20 -56.27 -6.17
CA ILE A 561 -25.60 -57.24 -5.24
C ILE A 561 -26.59 -57.61 -4.12
N GLU A 562 -27.52 -56.73 -3.74
CA GLU A 562 -28.48 -56.99 -2.67
C GLU A 562 -29.57 -58.03 -3.05
N ASP A 563 -29.76 -58.29 -4.34
CA ASP A 563 -30.68 -59.34 -4.84
C ASP A 563 -30.02 -60.71 -5.07
N THR A 564 -28.71 -60.83 -4.83
CA THR A 564 -28.00 -62.11 -5.00
C THR A 564 -27.10 -62.44 -3.82
N ALA A 565 -27.69 -63.03 -2.77
CA ALA A 565 -27.51 -64.45 -2.46
C ALA A 565 -27.78 -64.84 -0.99
N PRO A 566 -27.95 -66.14 -0.71
CA PRO A 566 -27.19 -66.80 0.34
C PRO A 566 -26.02 -67.57 -0.28
N VAL A 567 -24.80 -67.00 -0.26
CA VAL A 567 -23.58 -67.74 -0.65
C VAL A 567 -22.97 -68.42 0.59
N PRO A 568 -22.67 -69.72 0.53
CA PRO A 568 -21.98 -70.48 1.57
C PRO A 568 -20.46 -70.20 1.62
N PRO A 569 -19.74 -70.63 2.67
CA PRO A 569 -18.35 -70.27 2.86
C PRO A 569 -17.45 -71.18 2.03
N LEU A 570 -16.68 -70.64 1.07
CA LEU A 570 -15.55 -71.39 0.52
C LEU A 570 -14.45 -70.54 -0.14
N LEU A 571 -13.26 -70.79 0.37
CA LEU A 571 -11.90 -70.69 -0.17
C LEU A 571 -11.46 -69.42 -0.92
N ARG A 572 -10.62 -68.66 -0.21
CA ARG A 572 -9.69 -67.65 -0.70
C ARG A 572 -8.50 -68.35 -1.37
N THR A 573 -8.48 -68.38 -2.70
CA THR A 573 -7.30 -68.76 -3.49
C THR A 573 -6.58 -67.52 -4.01
N ILE A 574 -5.27 -67.50 -3.76
CA ILE A 574 -4.31 -66.46 -4.14
C ILE A 574 -4.01 -66.59 -5.63
N SER A 575 -4.16 -65.53 -6.41
CA SER A 575 -3.40 -65.35 -7.65
C SER A 575 -3.15 -63.87 -7.92
N GLY A 576 -1.86 -63.52 -7.87
CA GLY A 576 -1.36 -62.23 -8.31
C GLY A 576 -1.18 -62.22 -9.82
N ILE A 577 -1.68 -61.17 -10.48
CA ILE A 577 -1.29 -60.83 -11.85
C ILE A 577 -1.08 -59.32 -11.89
N SER A 578 0.19 -58.95 -12.05
CA SER A 578 0.67 -57.59 -12.30
C SER A 578 0.30 -57.17 -13.72
N THR A 579 -0.46 -56.07 -13.85
CA THR A 579 -0.65 -55.37 -15.13
C THR A 579 0.35 -54.22 -15.26
N PRO A 580 0.94 -54.00 -16.45
CA PRO A 580 1.91 -52.93 -16.68
C PRO A 580 1.20 -51.58 -16.84
N SER A 581 1.64 -50.60 -16.06
CA SER A 581 1.12 -49.23 -16.07
C SER A 581 1.62 -48.42 -17.27
N LEU A 582 0.66 -47.81 -17.98
CA LEU A 582 0.84 -46.76 -18.99
C LEU A 582 1.59 -45.54 -18.41
N PRO A 583 2.51 -44.89 -19.17
CA PRO A 583 3.13 -43.65 -18.76
C PRO A 583 2.40 -42.46 -19.41
N ASP A 584 1.54 -41.78 -18.65
CA ASP A 584 1.18 -40.40 -18.97
C ASP A 584 0.64 -39.70 -17.72
N ARG A 585 1.57 -39.09 -16.97
CA ARG A 585 1.26 -38.04 -16.01
C ARG A 585 2.26 -36.92 -16.18
N MET A 586 1.74 -35.77 -16.64
CA MET A 586 2.34 -34.46 -16.40
C MET A 586 2.78 -34.37 -14.93
N MET A 587 4.08 -34.17 -14.74
CA MET A 587 4.70 -33.90 -13.44
C MET A 587 3.97 -32.74 -12.76
N GLN A 588 3.19 -33.07 -11.73
CA GLN A 588 2.96 -32.13 -10.63
C GLN A 588 4.28 -31.99 -9.86
N PRO A 589 4.63 -30.77 -9.41
CA PRO A 589 5.79 -30.60 -8.55
C PRO A 589 5.54 -31.38 -7.26
N ASP A 590 6.47 -32.28 -6.92
CA ASP A 590 6.44 -33.05 -5.69
C ASP A 590 6.26 -32.12 -4.49
N VAL A 591 5.11 -32.27 -3.84
CA VAL A 591 4.89 -31.74 -2.50
C VAL A 591 5.85 -32.53 -1.61
N TYR A 592 6.96 -31.90 -1.23
CA TYR A 592 7.87 -32.40 -0.20
C TYR A 592 7.05 -32.79 1.04
N ARG A 593 6.83 -34.10 1.23
CA ARG A 593 6.50 -34.63 2.54
C ARG A 593 7.72 -34.40 3.41
N PHE A 594 7.59 -33.49 4.36
CA PHE A 594 8.50 -33.43 5.51
C PHE A 594 8.37 -34.77 6.26
N ASN A 595 9.31 -35.69 6.02
CA ASN A 595 9.57 -36.76 6.96
C ASN A 595 10.29 -36.09 8.15
N SER A 596 9.58 -35.92 9.28
CA SER A 596 10.23 -35.62 10.56
C SER A 596 11.24 -36.73 10.86
N PRO A 597 12.52 -36.43 11.11
CA PRO A 597 13.45 -37.41 11.62
C PRO A 597 13.18 -37.63 13.11
N GLY A 598 12.84 -38.86 13.49
CA GLY A 598 12.99 -39.35 14.86
C GLY A 598 11.79 -39.13 15.79
N THR A 599 10.77 -39.98 15.66
CA THR A 599 10.02 -40.47 16.83
C THR A 599 10.25 -41.96 16.92
N MET A 600 11.24 -42.36 17.72
CA MET A 600 11.34 -43.74 18.20
C MET A 600 10.12 -44.02 19.08
N SER A 601 9.35 -45.03 18.69
CA SER A 601 8.28 -45.61 19.51
C SER A 601 8.93 -46.45 20.61
N PRO A 602 8.49 -46.36 21.89
CA PRO A 602 8.93 -47.27 22.92
C PRO A 602 8.20 -48.61 22.73
N ASN A 603 8.94 -49.63 22.27
CA ASN A 603 8.46 -51.01 22.28
C ASN A 603 8.50 -51.55 23.71
N TYR A 604 7.34 -51.82 24.28
CA TYR A 604 7.19 -52.67 25.46
C TYR A 604 7.07 -54.13 25.01
N GLY A 605 8.05 -54.93 25.45
CA GLY A 605 7.99 -56.33 25.87
C GLY A 605 7.15 -57.36 25.12
N SER A 606 7.80 -58.44 24.68
CA SER A 606 7.57 -59.78 25.24
C SER A 606 8.59 -60.80 24.71
N VAL A 607 9.27 -61.45 25.65
CA VAL A 607 10.00 -62.73 25.58
C VAL A 607 9.81 -63.33 26.99
N PRO A 608 9.74 -64.66 27.19
CA PRO A 608 9.97 -65.76 26.25
C PRO A 608 8.71 -66.44 25.72
#